data_AF-A0A538CCU6-F1
#
_entry.id   AF-A0A538CCU6-F1
#
_cell.length_a   1.000
_cell.length_b   1.000
_cell.length_c   1.000
_cell.angle_alpha   90.00
_cell.angle_beta   90.00
_cell.angle_gamma   90.00
#
_symmetry.space_group_name_H-M   'P 1'
#
loop_
_entity.id
_entity.type
_entity.pdbx_description
1 polymer ?
#
loop_
_entity_poly.entity_id
_entity_poly.type
_entity_poly.pdbx_seq_one_letter_code
_entity_poly.pdbx_strand_id
1 'polypeptide(L)'
;MGPRTAPARPPRRGDRADGGPLPRGLRADHRRAIRRLLAPNGGGWRVKFRFEVVVSLKEGLLDPQGRTIQDALPTLGWSNVSEARVGKHIELAVESDNEAAAREQVEEMSRRFLSNPVIEDFRILTGKKAAR
;
A
#
# COMPACT_ATOMS: atom_id res chain seq x y z
N MET A 1 66.38 8.71 26.60
CA MET A 1 65.14 9.45 26.90
C MET A 1 64.30 9.42 25.63
N GLY A 2 63.47 8.38 25.45
CA GLY A 2 62.68 8.15 24.24
C GLY A 2 61.19 8.39 24.51
N PRO A 3 60.43 9.03 23.60
CA PRO A 3 59.02 9.30 23.84
C PRO A 3 58.19 8.03 23.68
N ARG A 4 57.41 7.69 24.72
CA ARG A 4 56.40 6.63 24.69
C ARG A 4 55.20 7.10 23.87
N THR A 5 54.99 6.52 22.69
CA THR A 5 53.77 6.64 21.88
C THR A 5 52.63 5.82 22.50
N ALA A 6 51.49 6.45 22.76
CA ALA A 6 50.26 5.79 23.21
C ALA A 6 49.58 5.01 22.05
N PRO A 7 48.88 3.89 22.31
CA PRO A 7 48.17 3.16 21.26
C PRO A 7 46.87 3.86 20.85
N ALA A 8 46.56 3.78 19.55
CA ALA A 8 45.36 4.31 18.93
C ALA A 8 44.08 3.59 19.40
N ARG A 9 43.00 4.38 19.62
CA ARG A 9 41.65 3.90 19.95
C ARG A 9 41.03 3.17 18.73
N PRO A 10 40.28 2.07 18.90
CA PRO A 10 39.59 1.43 17.79
C PRO A 10 38.42 2.28 17.26
N PRO A 11 38.09 2.18 15.96
CA PRO A 11 36.99 2.93 15.37
C PRO A 11 35.64 2.47 15.93
N ARG A 12 34.77 3.43 16.29
CA ARG A 12 33.40 3.15 16.73
C ARG A 12 32.59 2.63 15.54
N ARG A 13 32.03 1.44 15.73
CA ARG A 13 31.08 0.78 14.82
C ARG A 13 29.84 1.65 14.65
N GLY A 14 29.62 2.17 13.44
CA GLY A 14 28.44 2.95 13.14
C GLY A 14 28.49 3.65 11.80
N ASP A 15 28.91 2.96 10.73
CA ASP A 15 28.71 3.46 9.37
C ASP A 15 28.07 2.39 8.51
N ARG A 16 26.84 2.69 8.06
CA ARG A 16 26.32 2.54 6.69
C ARG A 16 24.82 2.80 6.74
N ALA A 17 24.45 4.07 6.61
CA ALA A 17 23.12 4.44 6.15
C ALA A 17 23.26 4.81 4.67
N ASP A 18 23.03 3.83 3.81
CA ASP A 18 22.94 4.04 2.36
C ASP A 18 21.76 4.98 2.07
N GLY A 19 22.08 6.26 1.97
CA GLY A 19 21.18 7.31 1.55
C GLY A 19 21.78 7.94 0.32
N GLY A 20 21.24 7.62 -0.86
CA GLY A 20 21.57 8.32 -2.10
C GLY A 20 21.44 9.84 -1.94
N PRO A 21 22.10 10.62 -2.81
CA PRO A 21 22.16 12.07 -2.67
C PRO A 21 20.75 12.67 -2.67
N LEU A 22 20.53 13.60 -1.73
CA LEU A 22 19.25 14.28 -1.61
C LEU A 22 18.99 15.18 -2.83
N PRO A 23 17.72 15.35 -3.25
CA PRO A 23 17.36 16.32 -4.28
C PRO A 23 17.88 17.72 -3.93
N ARG A 24 18.39 18.45 -4.94
CA ARG A 24 18.94 19.81 -4.74
C ARG A 24 17.88 20.71 -4.10
N GLY A 25 18.27 21.38 -3.00
CA GLY A 25 17.39 22.25 -2.20
C GLY A 25 16.94 21.64 -0.87
N LEU A 26 17.13 20.33 -0.66
CA LEU A 26 16.75 19.66 0.58
C LEU A 26 17.96 19.55 1.53
N ARG A 27 17.95 20.37 2.59
CA ARG A 27 18.98 20.30 3.65
C ARG A 27 18.75 19.06 4.53
N ALA A 28 19.80 18.57 5.20
CA ALA A 28 19.76 17.31 5.95
C ALA A 28 18.74 17.30 7.12
N ASP A 29 18.48 18.47 7.69
CA ASP A 29 17.42 18.76 8.66
C ASP A 29 16.02 18.59 8.06
N HIS A 30 15.79 18.98 6.80
CA HIS A 30 14.53 18.72 6.10
C HIS A 30 14.25 17.23 5.93
N ARG A 31 15.29 16.41 5.70
CA ARG A 31 15.15 14.94 5.64
C ARG A 31 14.57 14.38 6.94
N ARG A 32 14.97 14.94 8.09
CA ARG A 32 14.51 14.53 9.42
C ARG A 32 13.07 15.00 9.67
N ALA A 33 12.71 16.19 9.22
CA ALA A 33 11.34 16.72 9.29
C ALA A 33 10.36 15.95 8.39
N ILE A 34 10.74 15.62 7.16
CA ILE A 34 9.94 14.80 6.24
C ILE A 34 9.73 13.39 6.81
N ARG A 35 10.76 12.76 7.37
CA ARG A 35 10.62 11.48 8.08
C ARG A 35 9.68 11.54 9.28
N ARG A 36 9.60 12.70 9.95
CA ARG A 36 8.75 12.93 11.13
C ARG A 36 7.31 13.25 10.76
N LEU A 37 7.09 13.92 9.63
CA LEU A 37 5.76 14.20 9.07
C LEU A 37 5.14 12.94 8.45
N LEU A 38 5.96 12.06 7.87
CA LEU A 38 5.54 10.77 7.31
C LEU A 38 5.44 9.65 8.36
N ALA A 39 5.76 9.92 9.62
CA ALA A 39 5.65 8.96 10.72
C ALA A 39 4.62 9.49 11.74
N PRO A 40 3.39 8.95 11.78
CA PRO A 40 2.46 9.30 12.83
C PRO A 40 2.93 8.60 14.11
N ASN A 41 3.47 9.40 15.04
CA ASN A 41 3.95 9.02 16.37
C ASN A 41 5.13 8.04 16.43
N GLY A 42 6.05 8.31 17.36
CA GLY A 42 7.30 7.57 17.58
C GLY A 42 7.13 6.17 18.18
N GLY A 43 6.24 5.35 17.63
CA GLY A 43 6.10 3.93 17.89
C GLY A 43 5.75 3.27 16.57
N GLY A 44 6.73 2.63 15.93
CA GLY A 44 6.53 2.01 14.62
C GLY A 44 5.34 1.08 14.64
N TRP A 45 4.47 1.24 13.65
CA TRP A 45 3.30 0.40 13.43
C TRP A 45 3.64 -1.06 13.71
N ARG A 46 2.94 -1.65 14.69
CA ARG A 46 3.39 -2.91 15.28
C ARG A 46 3.07 -4.13 14.41
N VAL A 47 2.12 -3.97 13.49
CA VAL A 47 1.53 -5.06 12.74
C VAL A 47 1.21 -4.62 11.32
N LYS A 48 1.54 -5.47 10.35
CA LYS A 48 1.11 -5.32 8.96
C LYS A 48 -0.17 -6.11 8.74
N PHE A 49 -1.15 -5.53 8.07
CA PHE A 49 -2.41 -6.15 7.68
C PHE A 49 -2.50 -6.19 6.16
N ARG A 50 -3.12 -7.23 5.61
CA ARG A 50 -3.46 -7.31 4.20
C ARG A 50 -4.96 -7.17 4.03
N PHE A 51 -5.35 -6.34 3.08
CA PHE A 51 -6.72 -6.14 2.67
C PHE A 51 -6.89 -6.40 1.18
N GLU A 52 -8.04 -6.94 0.82
CA GLU A 52 -8.48 -7.10 -0.56
C GLU A 52 -9.69 -6.20 -0.78
N VAL A 53 -9.59 -5.30 -1.75
CA VAL A 53 -10.66 -4.38 -2.14
C VAL A 53 -11.07 -4.69 -3.56
N VAL A 54 -12.36 -4.94 -3.76
CA VAL A 54 -12.96 -5.06 -5.09
C VAL A 54 -13.69 -3.77 -5.40
N VAL A 55 -13.39 -3.17 -6.55
CA VAL A 55 -14.09 -2.00 -7.09
C VAL A 55 -14.80 -2.42 -8.36
N SER A 56 -16.10 -2.16 -8.45
CA SER A 56 -16.93 -2.55 -9.60
C SER A 56 -17.87 -1.42 -9.97
N LEU A 57 -18.28 -1.35 -11.24
CA LEU A 57 -19.35 -0.44 -11.65
C LEU A 57 -20.61 -0.68 -10.80
N LYS A 58 -21.37 0.39 -10.55
CA LYS A 58 -22.69 0.31 -9.90
C LYS A 58 -23.64 -0.57 -10.71
N GLU A 59 -24.64 -1.14 -10.03
CA GLU A 59 -25.71 -1.87 -10.70
C GLU A 59 -26.47 -0.97 -11.69
N GLY A 60 -26.93 -1.55 -12.80
CA GLY A 60 -27.61 -0.81 -13.87
C GLY A 60 -26.70 -0.03 -14.82
N LEU A 61 -25.41 0.12 -14.53
CA LEU A 61 -24.44 0.69 -15.48
C LEU A 61 -23.92 -0.36 -16.44
N LEU A 62 -23.86 0.02 -17.73
CA LEU A 62 -23.30 -0.81 -18.79
C LEU A 62 -21.79 -0.99 -18.57
N ASP A 63 -21.34 -2.25 -18.64
CA ASP A 63 -19.95 -2.64 -18.61
C ASP A 63 -19.52 -3.18 -19.99
N PRO A 64 -18.90 -2.36 -20.86
CA PRO A 64 -18.45 -2.81 -22.18
C PRO A 64 -17.42 -3.95 -22.12
N GLN A 65 -16.59 -4.00 -21.07
CA GLN A 65 -15.58 -5.04 -20.91
C GLN A 65 -16.24 -6.38 -20.54
N GLY A 66 -17.14 -6.34 -19.54
CA GLY A 66 -17.96 -7.48 -19.17
C GLY A 66 -18.78 -8.01 -20.35
N ARG A 67 -19.36 -7.12 -21.16
CA ARG A 67 -20.11 -7.51 -22.36
C ARG A 67 -19.25 -8.25 -23.38
N THR A 68 -18.04 -7.78 -23.63
CA THR A 68 -17.10 -8.42 -24.55
C THR A 68 -16.76 -9.85 -24.11
N ILE A 69 -16.55 -10.04 -22.80
CA ILE A 69 -16.30 -11.37 -22.23
C ILE A 69 -17.54 -12.26 -22.35
N GLN A 70 -18.72 -11.74 -22.01
CA GLN A 70 -19.98 -12.46 -22.12
C GLN A 70 -20.24 -12.94 -23.54
N ASP A 71 -19.98 -12.11 -24.55
CA ASP A 71 -20.19 -12.47 -25.95
C ASP A 71 -19.15 -13.51 -26.45
N ALA A 72 -17.96 -13.55 -25.85
CA ALA A 72 -16.91 -14.51 -26.21
C ALA A 72 -17.12 -15.91 -25.62
N LEU A 73 -17.65 -16.01 -24.39
CA LEU A 73 -17.76 -17.29 -23.67
C LEU A 73 -18.52 -18.40 -24.42
N PRO A 74 -19.66 -18.13 -25.09
CA PRO A 74 -20.37 -19.15 -25.87
C PRO A 74 -19.54 -19.71 -27.03
N THR A 75 -18.75 -18.86 -27.70
CA THR A 75 -17.89 -19.28 -28.82
C THR A 75 -16.77 -20.23 -28.37
N LEU A 76 -16.42 -20.18 -27.08
CA LEU A 76 -15.43 -21.06 -26.44
C LEU A 76 -16.07 -22.31 -25.81
N GLY A 77 -17.39 -22.49 -25.97
CA GLY A 77 -18.13 -23.67 -25.48
C GLY A 77 -18.81 -23.49 -24.12
N TRP A 78 -18.77 -22.30 -23.52
CA TRP A 78 -19.46 -22.00 -22.26
C TRP A 78 -20.75 -21.23 -22.50
N SER A 79 -21.85 -21.95 -22.72
CA SER A 79 -23.18 -21.37 -22.99
C SER A 79 -24.03 -21.11 -21.74
N ASN A 80 -23.55 -21.50 -20.56
CA ASN A 80 -24.28 -21.39 -19.29
C ASN A 80 -23.94 -20.13 -18.48
N VAL A 81 -23.22 -19.18 -19.06
CA VAL A 81 -22.87 -17.90 -18.41
C VAL A 81 -23.81 -16.81 -18.91
N SER A 82 -24.68 -16.31 -18.03
CA SER A 82 -25.69 -15.31 -18.36
C SER A 82 -25.21 -13.86 -18.27
N GLU A 83 -24.11 -13.62 -17.55
CA GLU A 83 -23.58 -12.28 -17.31
C GLU A 83 -22.08 -12.35 -16.95
N ALA A 84 -21.31 -11.37 -17.41
CA ALA A 84 -19.94 -11.16 -16.97
C ALA A 84 -19.75 -9.67 -16.60
N ARG A 85 -19.10 -9.43 -15.47
CA ARG A 85 -18.78 -8.10 -14.93
C ARG A 85 -17.29 -8.00 -14.68
N VAL A 86 -16.69 -6.89 -15.07
CA VAL A 86 -15.28 -6.60 -14.86
C VAL A 86 -15.14 -5.49 -13.84
N GLY A 87 -14.16 -5.65 -12.95
CA GLY A 87 -13.83 -4.70 -11.91
C GLY A 87 -12.36 -4.76 -11.56
N LYS A 88 -11.94 -3.92 -10.62
CA LYS A 88 -10.58 -3.87 -10.10
C LYS A 88 -10.52 -4.72 -8.84
N HIS A 89 -9.47 -5.53 -8.70
CA HIS A 89 -9.08 -6.16 -7.44
C HIS A 89 -7.78 -5.51 -6.98
N ILE A 90 -7.77 -5.03 -5.75
CA ILE A 90 -6.69 -4.22 -5.18
C ILE A 90 -6.26 -4.86 -3.87
N GLU A 91 -5.01 -5.32 -3.82
CA GLU A 91 -4.39 -5.80 -2.59
C GLU A 91 -3.62 -4.68 -1.91
N LEU A 92 -3.93 -4.43 -0.64
CA LEU A 92 -3.29 -3.40 0.17
C LEU A 92 -2.57 -4.04 1.34
N ALA A 93 -1.35 -3.58 1.61
CA ALA A 93 -0.60 -3.95 2.79
C ALA A 93 -0.47 -2.71 3.69
N VAL A 94 -1.24 -2.68 4.78
CA VAL A 94 -1.38 -1.52 5.65
C VAL A 94 -0.75 -1.83 6.99
N GLU A 95 0.24 -1.03 7.38
CA GLU A 95 0.78 -1.12 8.73
C GLU A 95 -0.19 -0.39 9.67
N SER A 96 -0.58 -1.05 10.78
CA SER A 96 -1.51 -0.51 11.77
C SER A 96 -1.22 -1.00 13.19
N ASP A 97 -1.70 -0.27 14.19
CA ASP A 97 -1.65 -0.71 15.59
C ASP A 97 -2.63 -1.87 15.84
N ASN A 98 -3.76 -1.86 15.15
CA ASN A 98 -4.78 -2.89 15.21
C ASN A 98 -5.55 -2.97 13.87
N GLU A 99 -6.28 -4.06 13.67
CA GLU A 99 -6.98 -4.32 12.41
C GLU A 99 -8.10 -3.30 12.12
N ALA A 100 -8.80 -2.84 13.15
CA ALA A 100 -9.91 -1.90 12.99
C ALA A 100 -9.43 -0.55 12.44
N ALA A 101 -8.33 -0.02 12.99
CA ALA A 101 -7.71 1.20 12.49
C ALA A 101 -7.18 1.03 11.06
N ALA A 102 -6.59 -0.12 10.74
CA ALA A 102 -6.16 -0.44 9.38
C ALA A 102 -7.35 -0.46 8.41
N ARG A 103 -8.46 -1.08 8.84
CA ARG A 103 -9.68 -1.19 8.04
C ARG A 103 -10.32 0.18 7.80
N GLU A 104 -10.44 1.01 8.83
CA GLU A 104 -10.98 2.37 8.69
C GLU A 104 -10.18 3.19 7.67
N GLN A 105 -8.86 3.09 7.71
CA GLN A 105 -7.98 3.72 6.74
C GLN A 105 -8.20 3.18 5.32
N VAL A 106 -8.35 1.87 5.14
CA VAL A 106 -8.66 1.26 3.84
C VAL A 106 -10.02 1.71 3.31
N GLU A 107 -11.02 1.81 4.18
CA GLU A 107 -12.33 2.32 3.80
C GLU A 107 -12.28 3.79 3.36
N GLU A 108 -11.51 4.63 4.05
CA GLU A 108 -11.30 6.03 3.64
C GLU A 108 -10.58 6.10 2.29
N MET A 109 -9.47 5.36 2.11
CA MET A 109 -8.75 5.28 0.84
C MET A 109 -9.68 4.84 -0.30
N SER A 110 -10.54 3.86 -0.03
CA SER A 110 -11.47 3.32 -1.03
C SER A 110 -12.52 4.33 -1.46
N ARG A 111 -13.12 5.05 -0.50
CA ARG A 111 -14.10 6.11 -0.76
C ARG A 111 -13.52 7.30 -1.51
N ARG A 112 -12.29 7.72 -1.15
CA ARG A 112 -11.71 8.98 -1.64
C ARG A 112 -10.88 8.83 -2.91
N PHE A 113 -10.33 7.66 -3.17
CA PHE A 113 -9.33 7.48 -4.22
C PHE A 113 -9.49 6.20 -5.05
N LEU A 114 -9.69 5.03 -4.42
CA LEU A 114 -9.65 3.77 -5.17
C LEU A 114 -10.91 3.53 -6.02
N SER A 115 -12.02 4.18 -5.68
CA SER A 115 -13.27 4.12 -6.43
C SER A 115 -13.70 5.52 -6.89
N ASN A 116 -14.37 5.58 -8.03
CA ASN A 116 -15.15 6.75 -8.42
C ASN A 116 -16.58 6.65 -7.83
N PRO A 117 -16.95 7.46 -6.83
CA PRO A 117 -18.22 7.31 -6.10
C PRO A 117 -19.47 7.52 -6.97
N VAL A 118 -19.34 8.17 -8.14
CA VAL A 118 -20.48 8.41 -9.04
C VAL A 118 -20.88 7.14 -9.80
N ILE A 119 -19.90 6.33 -10.21
CA ILE A 119 -20.13 5.21 -11.15
C ILE A 119 -19.64 3.85 -10.64
N GLU A 120 -18.83 3.83 -9.58
CA GLU A 120 -18.27 2.61 -8.99
C GLU A 120 -18.72 2.47 -7.53
N ASP A 121 -18.83 1.22 -7.10
CA ASP A 121 -18.90 0.80 -5.70
C ASP A 121 -17.63 0.03 -5.33
N PHE A 122 -17.32 -0.03 -4.04
CA PHE A 122 -16.23 -0.86 -3.54
C PHE A 122 -16.70 -1.78 -2.41
N ARG A 123 -16.01 -2.92 -2.25
CA ARG A 123 -16.20 -3.88 -1.18
C ARG A 123 -14.85 -4.34 -0.65
N ILE A 124 -14.69 -4.34 0.67
CA ILE A 124 -13.52 -4.93 1.33
C ILE A 124 -13.85 -6.38 1.64
N LEU A 125 -13.13 -7.32 1.02
CA LEU A 125 -13.38 -8.76 1.15
C LEU A 125 -12.73 -9.34 2.39
N THR A 126 -11.46 -8.99 2.63
CA THR A 126 -10.64 -9.59 3.68
C THR A 126 -9.91 -8.49 4.45
N GLY A 127 -9.83 -8.62 5.76
CA GLY A 127 -8.80 -8.00 6.61
C GLY A 127 -8.09 -9.13 7.34
N LYS A 128 -6.78 -9.28 7.16
CA LYS A 128 -6.01 -10.28 7.90
C LYS A 128 -4.64 -9.75 8.27
N LYS A 129 -4.18 -10.12 9.46
CA LYS A 129 -2.80 -9.88 9.86
C LYS A 129 -1.85 -10.57 8.86
N ALA A 130 -0.91 -9.82 8.31
CA ALA A 130 0.11 -10.37 7.44
C ALA A 130 1.05 -11.26 8.27
N ALA A 131 1.27 -12.48 7.81
CA ALA A 131 2.37 -13.30 8.32
C ALA A 131 3.70 -12.56 8.06
N ARG A 132 4.61 -12.63 9.04
CA ARG A 132 5.95 -12.05 8.98
C ARG A 132 6.79 -12.71 7.90
#